data_AF-A0A965PZY0-F1
#
_entry.id   AF-A0A965PZY0-F1
#
_cell.length_a   1.000
_cell.length_b   1.000
_cell.length_c   1.000
_cell.angle_alpha   90.00
_cell.angle_beta   90.00
_cell.angle_gamma   90.00
#
_symmetry.space_group_name_H-M   'P 1'
#
loop_
_entity.id
_entity.type
_entity.pdbx_description
1 polymer ?
#
loop_
_entity_poly.entity_id
_entity_poly.type
_entity_poly.pdbx_seq_one_letter_code
_entity_poly.pdbx_strand_id
1 'polypeptide(L)'
;MSSSASKSSLPSLVLAAIGVVYGDIGTSVLYAMKEVFASGHLPLEQANIYGILSLIFWTLSIIVSLKYVVLVLRADNEGEGGLIAMLALASQAVKGKPRLRGVLLSVGIFGTCLFYGDG
;
A
#
# COMPACT_ATOMS: atom_id res chain seq x y z
N MET A 1 -0.79 -24.80 -27.25
CA MET A 1 -0.91 -23.43 -26.68
C MET A 1 0.22 -23.25 -25.68
N SER A 2 1.37 -22.74 -26.12
CA SER A 2 2.56 -22.59 -25.27
C SER A 2 2.54 -21.21 -24.63
N SER A 3 2.25 -21.16 -23.34
CA SER A 3 2.38 -19.96 -22.51
C SER A 3 3.86 -19.61 -22.36
N SER A 4 4.29 -18.53 -23.02
CA SER A 4 5.59 -17.91 -22.82
C SER A 4 5.66 -17.34 -21.40
N ALA A 5 6.30 -18.08 -20.48
CA ALA A 5 6.69 -17.53 -19.19
C ALA A 5 7.85 -16.56 -19.43
N SER A 6 7.58 -15.26 -19.34
CA SER A 6 8.62 -14.22 -19.32
C SER A 6 9.62 -14.56 -18.22
N LYS A 7 10.87 -14.86 -18.57
CA LYS A 7 11.98 -14.96 -17.62
C LYS A 7 12.20 -13.56 -17.05
N SER A 8 11.52 -13.22 -15.97
CA SER A 8 11.86 -12.08 -15.14
C SER A 8 13.34 -12.20 -14.79
N SER A 9 14.13 -11.17 -15.13
CA SER A 9 15.56 -11.21 -14.89
C SER A 9 15.81 -11.37 -13.38
N LEU A 10 16.75 -12.22 -12.99
CA LEU A 10 17.12 -12.43 -11.58
C LEU A 10 17.28 -11.10 -10.78
N PRO A 11 17.87 -10.02 -11.36
CA PRO A 11 17.93 -8.72 -10.69
C PRO A 11 16.56 -8.12 -10.33
N SER A 12 15.56 -8.28 -11.21
CA SER A 12 14.20 -7.79 -10.96
C SER A 12 13.53 -8.55 -9.81
N LEU A 13 13.79 -9.86 -9.69
CA LEU A 13 13.27 -10.66 -8.58
C LEU A 13 13.91 -10.29 -7.26
N VAL A 14 15.23 -10.09 -7.25
CA VAL A 14 15.97 -9.67 -6.05
C VAL A 14 15.47 -8.30 -5.59
N LEU A 15 15.31 -7.35 -6.51
CA LEU A 15 14.78 -6.02 -6.18
C LEU A 15 13.34 -6.09 -5.63
N ALA A 16 12.48 -6.92 -6.24
CA ALA A 16 11.11 -7.12 -5.76
C ALA A 16 11.09 -7.78 -4.37
N ALA A 17 11.90 -8.81 -4.13
CA ALA A 17 11.98 -9.49 -2.85
C ALA A 17 12.49 -8.57 -1.74
N ILE A 18 13.54 -7.79 -2.00
CA ILE A 18 14.05 -6.75 -1.10
C ILE A 18 12.94 -5.74 -0.79
N GLY A 19 12.25 -5.25 -1.80
CA GLY A 19 11.14 -4.30 -1.63
C GLY A 19 10.02 -4.83 -0.75
N VAL A 20 9.65 -6.12 -0.88
CA VAL A 20 8.62 -6.76 -0.04
C VAL A 20 9.09 -6.85 1.42
N VAL A 21 10.32 -7.32 1.67
CA VAL A 21 10.85 -7.51 3.02
C VAL A 21 11.00 -6.17 3.76
N TYR A 22 11.62 -5.17 3.12
CA TYR A 22 11.77 -3.85 3.74
C TYR A 22 10.44 -3.09 3.85
N GLY A 23 9.49 -3.37 2.94
CA GLY A 23 8.13 -2.85 3.03
C GLY A 23 7.39 -3.35 4.27
N ASP A 24 7.47 -4.65 4.57
CA ASP A 24 6.86 -5.25 5.76
C ASP A 24 7.41 -4.65 7.06
N ILE A 25 8.74 -4.51 7.17
CA ILE A 25 9.42 -3.84 8.30
C ILE A 25 8.93 -2.40 8.46
N GLY A 26 8.77 -1.67 7.35
CA GLY A 26 8.32 -0.27 7.34
C GLY A 26 6.88 -0.08 7.81
N THR A 27 6.00 -1.08 7.66
CA THR A 27 4.64 -1.03 8.23
C THR A 27 4.62 -1.20 9.75
N SER A 28 5.68 -1.77 10.31
CA SER A 28 5.86 -2.00 11.74
C SER A 28 6.83 -0.99 12.35
N VAL A 29 6.43 0.30 12.36
CA VAL A 29 7.27 1.43 12.81
C VAL A 29 7.85 1.21 14.21
N LEU A 30 7.05 0.67 15.14
CA LEU A 30 7.51 0.38 16.51
C LEU A 30 8.59 -0.71 16.55
N TYR A 31 8.52 -1.70 15.65
CA TYR A 31 9.55 -2.71 15.51
C TYR A 31 10.83 -2.09 14.93
N ALA A 32 10.71 -1.28 13.88
CA ALA A 32 11.84 -0.58 13.29
C ALA A 32 12.54 0.34 14.30
N MET A 33 11.79 1.10 15.10
CA MET A 33 12.34 1.91 16.19
C MET A 33 13.07 1.06 17.22
N LYS A 34 12.46 -0.04 17.66
CA LYS A 34 13.07 -0.96 18.62
C LYS A 34 14.40 -1.48 18.09
N GLU A 35 14.48 -1.89 16.83
CA GLU A 35 15.68 -2.47 16.24
C GLU A 35 16.83 -1.47 16.12
N VAL A 36 16.52 -0.23 15.73
CA VAL A 36 17.53 0.85 15.62
C VAL A 36 18.22 1.10 16.95
N PHE A 37 17.47 1.11 18.05
CA PHE A 37 18.03 1.34 19.39
C PHE A 37 18.51 0.07 20.10
N ALA A 38 18.00 -1.12 19.72
CA ALA A 38 18.42 -2.40 20.30
C ALA A 38 19.82 -2.83 19.86
N SER A 39 20.24 -2.41 18.66
CA SER A 39 21.56 -2.76 18.11
C SER A 39 22.74 -2.14 18.88
N GLY A 40 22.51 -1.16 19.77
CA GLY A 40 23.55 -0.55 20.60
C GLY A 40 24.60 0.29 19.84
N HIS A 41 24.51 0.37 18.51
CA HIS A 41 25.44 1.12 17.67
C HIS A 41 25.16 2.63 17.63
N LEU A 42 23.99 3.06 18.09
CA LEU A 42 23.62 4.48 18.20
C LEU A 42 23.56 4.90 19.67
N PRO A 43 24.36 5.89 20.11
CA PRO A 43 24.19 6.51 21.41
C PRO A 43 22.78 7.08 21.56
N LEU A 44 22.17 6.88 22.73
CA LEU A 44 20.87 7.47 23.09
C LEU A 44 21.04 8.97 23.40
N GLU A 45 21.37 9.73 22.37
CA GLU A 45 21.49 11.18 22.41
C GLU A 45 20.24 11.83 21.79
N GLN A 46 19.81 12.99 22.32
CA GLN A 46 18.65 13.72 21.81
C GLN A 46 18.70 13.94 20.30
N ALA A 47 19.87 14.27 19.76
CA ALA A 47 20.06 14.49 18.33
C ALA A 47 19.72 13.23 17.49
N ASN A 48 20.15 12.04 17.94
CA ASN A 48 19.89 10.79 17.24
C ASN A 48 18.40 10.41 17.30
N ILE A 49 17.76 10.64 18.44
CA ILE A 49 16.33 10.37 18.62
C ILE A 49 15.50 11.25 17.67
N TYR A 50 15.75 12.55 17.63
CA TYR A 50 15.07 13.46 16.72
C TYR A 50 15.38 13.15 15.25
N GLY A 51 16.61 12.75 14.94
CA GLY A 51 17.01 12.32 13.60
C GLY A 51 16.21 11.11 13.11
N ILE A 52 16.13 10.05 13.91
CA ILE A 52 15.39 8.83 13.58
C ILE A 52 13.88 9.11 13.47
N LEU A 53 13.31 9.87 14.41
CA LEU A 53 11.90 10.26 14.36
C LEU A 53 11.57 11.05 13.09
N SER A 54 12.45 11.99 12.70
CA SER A 54 12.31 12.75 11.46
C SER A 54 12.35 11.84 10.23
N LEU A 55 13.31 10.90 10.16
CA LEU A 55 13.41 9.95 9.05
C LEU A 55 12.17 9.08 8.93
N ILE A 56 11.65 8.56 10.04
CA ILE A 56 10.41 7.78 10.08
C ILE A 56 9.24 8.63 9.60
N PHE A 57 9.10 9.85 10.14
CA PHE A 57 8.02 10.77 9.80
C PHE A 57 7.99 11.09 8.30
N TRP A 58 9.14 11.47 7.73
CA TRP A 58 9.25 11.78 6.31
C TRP A 58 9.06 10.56 5.42
N THR A 59 9.60 9.40 5.82
CA THR A 59 9.45 8.15 5.06
C THR A 59 7.98 7.72 5.00
N LEU A 60 7.27 7.74 6.13
CA LEU A 60 5.84 7.41 6.17
C LEU A 60 5.02 8.42 5.37
N SER A 61 5.30 9.72 5.52
CA SER A 61 4.59 10.77 4.79
C SER A 61 4.72 10.57 3.28
N ILE A 62 5.93 10.30 2.78
CA ILE A 62 6.18 10.06 1.35
C ILE A 62 5.52 8.76 0.89
N ILE A 63 5.70 7.64 1.61
CA ILE A 63 5.15 6.34 1.22
C ILE A 63 3.62 6.40 1.17
N VAL A 64 2.99 6.95 2.21
CA VAL A 64 1.53 7.10 2.27
C VAL A 64 1.08 8.04 1.16
N SER A 65 1.68 9.21 1.01
CA SER A 65 1.28 10.16 -0.04
C SER A 65 1.42 9.57 -1.43
N LEU A 66 2.55 8.90 -1.73
CA LEU A 66 2.78 8.25 -3.02
C LEU A 66 1.79 7.11 -3.25
N LYS A 67 1.55 6.26 -2.23
CA LYS A 67 0.57 5.18 -2.32
C LYS A 67 -0.83 5.72 -2.56
N TYR A 68 -1.23 6.77 -1.85
CA TYR A 68 -2.53 7.42 -2.04
C TYR A 68 -2.63 8.06 -3.41
N VAL A 69 -1.63 8.82 -3.87
CA VAL A 69 -1.59 9.38 -5.22
C VAL A 69 -1.67 8.28 -6.28
N VAL A 70 -0.86 7.24 -6.17
CA VAL A 70 -0.82 6.16 -7.17
C VAL A 70 -2.07 5.29 -7.15
N LEU A 71 -2.71 5.05 -5.99
CA LEU A 71 -3.92 4.21 -5.93
C LEU A 71 -5.20 5.02 -6.12
N VAL A 72 -5.35 6.15 -5.42
CA VAL A 72 -6.56 6.99 -5.45
C VAL A 72 -6.63 7.78 -6.75
N LEU A 73 -5.54 8.43 -7.18
CA LEU A 73 -5.57 9.23 -8.41
C LEU A 73 -5.42 8.41 -9.69
N ARG A 74 -4.91 7.16 -9.64
CA ARG A 74 -4.99 6.26 -10.82
C ARG A 74 -6.28 5.47 -10.91
N ALA A 75 -7.04 5.36 -9.81
CA ALA A 75 -8.39 4.81 -9.85
C ALA A 75 -9.45 5.89 -10.12
N ASP A 76 -9.03 6.96 -10.81
CA ASP A 76 -9.90 7.99 -11.34
C ASP A 76 -10.53 7.48 -12.65
N ASN A 77 -11.86 7.56 -12.74
CA ASN A 77 -12.63 7.13 -13.91
C ASN A 77 -13.32 8.36 -14.50
N GLU A 78 -12.66 9.00 -15.47
CA GLU A 78 -13.18 10.18 -16.19
C GLU A 78 -13.53 11.38 -15.29
N GLY A 79 -12.75 11.65 -14.24
CA GLY A 79 -12.84 12.88 -13.45
C GLY A 79 -13.63 12.78 -12.15
N GLU A 80 -14.10 11.59 -11.78
CA GLU A 80 -14.52 11.30 -10.41
C GLU A 80 -13.41 10.52 -9.69
N GLY A 81 -12.75 11.16 -8.74
CA GLY A 81 -11.81 10.52 -7.83
C GLY A 81 -12.54 10.02 -6.58
N GLY A 82 -12.32 8.76 -6.20
CA GLY A 82 -12.79 8.24 -4.90
C GLY A 82 -13.26 6.79 -4.91
N LEU A 83 -13.85 6.39 -3.78
CA LEU A 83 -14.32 5.01 -3.53
C LEU A 83 -15.42 4.58 -4.52
N ILE A 84 -16.23 5.53 -5.00
CA ILE A 84 -17.29 5.30 -6.01
C ILE A 84 -16.69 5.01 -7.39
N ALA A 85 -15.61 5.71 -7.77
CA ALA A 85 -14.90 5.46 -9.01
C ALA A 85 -14.17 4.11 -9.00
N MET A 86 -13.58 3.72 -7.87
CA MET A 86 -13.03 2.37 -7.68
C MET A 86 -14.10 1.28 -7.82
N LEU A 87 -15.29 1.48 -7.24
CA LEU A 87 -16.44 0.58 -7.37
C LEU A 87 -16.93 0.50 -8.82
N ALA A 88 -16.96 1.63 -9.54
CA ALA A 88 -17.34 1.69 -10.94
C ALA A 88 -16.33 0.97 -11.85
N LEU A 89 -15.03 1.24 -11.69
CA LEU A 89 -13.94 0.55 -12.40
C LEU A 89 -13.92 -0.96 -12.11
N ALA A 90 -14.07 -1.36 -10.85
CA ALA A 90 -14.10 -2.77 -10.47
C ALA A 90 -15.37 -3.48 -11.00
N SER A 91 -16.52 -2.80 -11.01
CA SER A 91 -17.75 -3.31 -11.64
C SER A 91 -17.58 -3.46 -13.16
N GLN A 92 -16.89 -2.52 -13.82
CA GLN A 92 -16.56 -2.60 -15.25
C GLN A 92 -15.54 -3.71 -15.57
N ALA A 93 -14.51 -3.90 -14.75
CA ALA A 93 -13.51 -4.96 -14.93
C ALA A 93 -14.13 -6.37 -14.83
N VAL A 94 -15.26 -6.49 -14.14
CA VAL A 94 -15.96 -7.75 -13.88
C VAL A 94 -17.23 -7.90 -14.74
N LYS A 95 -17.44 -7.02 -15.72
CA LYS A 95 -18.63 -6.98 -16.59
C LYS A 95 -18.94 -8.32 -17.29
N GLY A 96 -17.92 -9.14 -17.56
CA GLY A 96 -18.06 -10.49 -18.15
C GLY A 96 -18.29 -11.65 -17.17
N LYS A 97 -18.29 -11.41 -15.84
CA LYS A 97 -18.41 -12.46 -14.81
C LYS A 97 -19.48 -12.08 -13.76
N PRO A 98 -20.77 -12.44 -13.98
CA PRO A 98 -21.89 -11.96 -13.16
C PRO A 98 -21.80 -12.32 -11.67
N ARG A 99 -21.21 -13.48 -11.32
CA ARG A 99 -21.00 -13.88 -9.92
C ARG A 99 -20.03 -12.97 -9.16
N LEU A 100 -18.89 -12.65 -9.77
CA LEU A 100 -17.89 -11.77 -9.16
C LEU A 100 -18.41 -10.34 -9.03
N ARG A 101 -19.23 -9.87 -9.99
CA ARG A 101 -19.85 -8.54 -9.93
C ARG A 101 -20.82 -8.44 -8.74
N GLY A 102 -21.60 -9.48 -8.48
CA GLY A 102 -22.47 -9.55 -7.30
C GLY A 102 -21.68 -9.46 -5.99
N VAL A 103 -20.65 -10.29 -5.83
CA VAL A 103 -19.78 -10.28 -4.63
C VAL A 103 -19.13 -8.91 -4.42
N LEU A 104 -18.62 -8.31 -5.51
CA LEU A 104 -17.91 -7.04 -5.44
C LEU A 104 -18.84 -5.87 -5.06
N LEU A 105 -20.09 -5.88 -5.52
CA LEU A 105 -21.12 -4.93 -5.07
C LEU A 105 -21.49 -5.15 -3.61
N SER A 106 -21.64 -6.39 -3.15
CA SER A 106 -21.94 -6.69 -1.74
C SER A 106 -20.83 -6.18 -0.81
N VAL A 107 -19.57 -6.43 -1.17
CA VAL A 107 -18.39 -5.93 -0.43
C VAL A 107 -18.34 -4.40 -0.46
N GLY A 108 -18.65 -3.78 -1.60
CA GLY A 108 -18.68 -2.32 -1.73
C GLY A 108 -19.74 -1.66 -0.84
N ILE A 109 -20.97 -2.17 -0.85
CA ILE A 109 -22.06 -1.67 0.01
C ILE A 109 -21.69 -1.83 1.49
N PHE A 110 -21.15 -3.00 1.86
CA PHE A 110 -20.72 -3.27 3.22
C PHE A 110 -19.60 -2.32 3.67
N GLY A 111 -18.60 -2.08 2.82
CA GLY A 111 -17.52 -1.12 3.09
C GLY A 111 -18.03 0.32 3.25
N THR A 112 -18.96 0.76 2.41
CA THR A 112 -19.59 2.08 2.52
C THR A 112 -20.37 2.23 3.82
N CYS A 113 -21.12 1.19 4.24
CA CYS A 113 -21.84 1.20 5.52
C CYS A 113 -20.88 1.27 6.73
N LEU A 114 -19.75 0.56 6.68
CA LEU A 114 -18.75 0.60 7.75
C LEU A 114 -18.11 1.99 7.86
N PHE A 115 -17.75 2.59 6.72
CA PHE A 115 -17.16 3.92 6.67
C PHE A 115 -18.13 5.02 7.11
N TYR A 116 -19.42 4.89 6.74
CA TYR A 116 -20.47 5.81 7.19
C TYR A 116 -20.83 5.63 8.68
N GLY A 117 -20.60 4.45 9.24
CA GLY A 117 -20.83 4.17 10.67
C GLY A 117 -19.66 4.52 11.60
N ASP A 118 -18.47 4.77 11.05
CA ASP A 118 -17.26 5.20 11.78
C ASP A 118 -17.08 6.74 11.78
N GLY A 119 -17.95 7.46 11.07
CA GLY A 119 -17.98 8.91 10.97
C GLY A 119 -18.91 9.60 11.97
#